data_AF-V4TLZ9-F1
#
_entry.id   AF-V4TLZ9-F1
#
_cell.length_a   1.000
_cell.length_b   1.000
_cell.length_c   1.000
_cell.angle_alpha   90.00
_cell.angle_beta   90.00
_cell.angle_gamma   90.00
#
_symmetry.space_group_name_H-M   'P 1'
#
loop_
_entity.id
_entity.type
_entity.pdbx_description
1 polymer ?
#
loop_
_entity_poly.entity_id
_entity_poly.type
_entity_poly.pdbx_seq_one_letter_code
_entity_poly.pdbx_strand_id
1 'polypeptide(L)'
;MMFMRMTIVNNIKRMIPRTESAKKYMEFVKGLNQSESANKSFAETLIGTLTTCKFDGTPTMPQHVIEMIDTTTKLRSMRMEVSDSFLVQFIINSLLSEYGPFQTNNLLHY
;
A
#
# COMPACT_ATOMS: atom_id res chain seq x y z
N MET A 1 8.43 13.06 -44.72
CA MET A 1 9.17 13.17 -43.45
C MET A 1 8.72 12.04 -42.53
N MET A 2 9.65 11.18 -42.10
CA MET A 2 9.39 9.95 -41.35
C MET A 2 9.87 10.08 -39.89
N PHE A 3 9.33 9.18 -39.06
CA PHE A 3 9.79 8.71 -37.73
C PHE A 3 9.02 9.21 -36.50
N MET A 4 7.95 8.48 -36.16
CA MET A 4 7.37 8.46 -34.81
C MET A 4 6.98 7.03 -34.40
N ARG A 5 7.93 6.09 -34.37
CA ARG A 5 7.72 4.74 -33.78
C ARG A 5 9.04 4.15 -33.27
N MET A 6 9.48 4.51 -32.07
CA MET A 6 10.47 3.67 -31.35
C MET A 6 10.46 3.78 -29.81
N THR A 7 9.69 4.69 -29.21
CA THR A 7 9.84 4.97 -27.76
C THR A 7 9.13 3.96 -26.86
N ILE A 8 8.21 3.14 -27.37
CA ILE A 8 7.41 2.20 -26.54
C ILE A 8 8.17 0.88 -26.27
N VAL A 9 9.06 0.44 -27.17
CA VAL A 9 9.72 -0.88 -27.06
C VAL A 9 10.89 -0.87 -26.06
N ASN A 10 11.54 0.28 -25.83
CA ASN A 10 12.72 0.33 -24.96
C ASN A 10 12.40 0.20 -23.46
N ASN A 11 11.20 0.58 -23.02
CA ASN A 11 10.84 0.53 -21.59
C ASN A 11 10.49 -0.91 -21.16
N ILE A 12 9.79 -1.65 -22.03
CA ILE A 12 9.42 -3.06 -21.79
C ILE A 12 10.67 -3.95 -21.81
N LYS A 13 11.61 -3.65 -22.73
CA LYS A 13 12.89 -4.37 -22.86
C LYS A 13 13.88 -4.11 -21.72
N ARG A 14 13.65 -3.08 -20.90
CA ARG A 14 14.51 -2.75 -19.75
C ARG A 14 14.14 -3.50 -18.48
N MET A 15 12.95 -4.12 -18.44
CA MET A 15 12.48 -4.92 -17.30
C MET A 15 12.89 -6.39 -17.40
N ILE A 16 13.20 -6.88 -18.61
CA ILE A 16 13.70 -8.23 -18.84
C ILE A 16 15.23 -8.17 -18.91
N PRO A 17 15.96 -8.78 -17.97
CA PRO A 17 17.41 -8.80 -18.02
C PRO A 17 17.86 -9.55 -19.26
N ARG A 18 18.81 -8.97 -20.00
CA ARG A 18 19.49 -9.68 -21.11
C ARG A 18 20.35 -10.79 -20.50
N THR A 19 19.77 -11.96 -20.26
CA THR A 19 20.49 -13.11 -19.73
C THR A 19 20.71 -14.13 -20.83
N GLU A 20 21.96 -14.57 -21.00
CA GLU A 20 22.38 -15.51 -22.05
C GLU A 20 21.95 -16.97 -21.80
N SER A 21 21.31 -17.25 -20.65
CA SER A 21 20.91 -18.60 -20.25
C SER A 21 19.48 -18.64 -19.72
N ALA A 22 18.71 -19.63 -20.20
CA ALA A 22 17.35 -19.93 -19.72
C ALA A 22 17.30 -20.15 -18.20
N LYS A 23 18.36 -20.71 -17.59
CA LYS A 23 18.45 -20.94 -16.15
C LYS A 23 18.45 -19.63 -15.35
N LYS A 24 19.29 -18.66 -15.76
CA LYS A 24 19.35 -17.33 -15.12
C LYS A 24 18.04 -16.57 -15.26
N TYR A 25 17.38 -16.69 -16.41
CA TYR A 25 16.05 -16.13 -16.61
C TYR A 25 15.01 -16.74 -15.65
N MET A 26 15.00 -18.06 -15.49
CA MET A 26 14.07 -18.74 -14.58
C MET A 26 14.30 -18.36 -13.11
N GLU A 27 15.56 -18.24 -12.69
CA GLU A 27 15.92 -17.74 -11.34
C GLU A 27 15.47 -16.29 -11.13
N PHE A 28 15.66 -15.43 -12.14
CA PHE A 28 15.19 -14.04 -12.10
C PHE A 28 13.66 -13.95 -11.98
N VAL A 29 12.92 -14.69 -12.81
CA VAL A 29 11.44 -14.74 -12.75
C VAL A 29 10.96 -15.28 -11.40
N LYS A 30 11.61 -16.31 -10.87
CA LYS A 30 11.31 -16.84 -9.54
C LYS A 30 11.53 -15.77 -8.45
N GLY A 31 12.63 -15.03 -8.52
CA GLY A 31 12.93 -13.93 -7.61
C GLY A 31 11.92 -12.78 -7.70
N LEU A 32 11.49 -12.42 -8.92
CA LEU A 32 10.42 -11.44 -9.13
C LEU A 32 9.10 -11.89 -8.50
N ASN A 33 8.66 -13.12 -8.79
CA ASN A 33 7.42 -13.67 -8.24
C ASN A 33 7.45 -13.73 -6.71
N GLN A 34 8.59 -14.11 -6.13
CA GLN A 34 8.78 -14.11 -4.68
C GLN A 34 8.73 -12.69 -4.10
N SER A 35 9.39 -11.72 -4.73
CA SER A 35 9.34 -10.31 -4.32
C SER A 35 7.92 -9.75 -4.42
N GLU A 36 7.17 -10.08 -5.47
CA GLU A 36 5.78 -9.68 -5.65
C GLU A 36 4.88 -10.29 -4.58
N SER A 37 5.05 -11.59 -4.29
CA SER A 37 4.31 -12.26 -3.21
C SER A 37 4.61 -11.67 -1.82
N ALA A 38 5.87 -11.33 -1.55
CA ALA A 38 6.27 -10.68 -0.31
C ALA A 38 5.65 -9.29 -0.21
N ASN A 39 5.74 -8.48 -1.28
CA ASN A 39 5.10 -7.16 -1.34
C ASN A 39 3.59 -7.24 -1.12
N LYS A 40 2.92 -8.25 -1.70
CA LYS A 40 1.49 -8.49 -1.48
C LYS A 40 1.18 -8.79 -0.01
N SER A 41 1.86 -9.76 0.59
CA SER A 41 1.64 -10.11 2.00
C SER A 41 1.93 -8.93 2.95
N PHE A 42 2.93 -8.12 2.60
CA PHE A 42 3.31 -6.96 3.38
C PHE A 42 2.28 -5.83 3.23
N ALA A 43 1.75 -5.60 2.03
CA ALA A 43 0.65 -4.67 1.80
C ALA A 43 -0.63 -5.11 2.55
N GLU A 44 -0.97 -6.41 2.53
CA GLU A 44 -2.09 -6.95 3.31
C GLU A 44 -1.92 -6.70 4.80
N THR A 45 -0.70 -6.89 5.32
CA THR A 45 -0.38 -6.60 6.73
C THR A 45 -0.58 -5.13 7.06
N LEU A 46 -0.06 -4.21 6.23
CA LEU A 46 -0.21 -2.77 6.45
C LEU A 46 -1.67 -2.29 6.35
N ILE A 47 -2.46 -2.87 5.43
CA ILE A 47 -3.91 -2.61 5.34
C ILE A 47 -4.62 -3.11 6.61
N GLY A 48 -4.23 -4.30 7.09
CA GLY A 48 -4.70 -4.83 8.37
C GLY A 48 -4.39 -3.86 9.51
N THR A 49 -3.18 -3.33 9.59
CA THR A 49 -2.81 -2.29 10.55
C THR A 49 -3.69 -1.05 10.42
N LEU A 50 -3.88 -0.48 9.23
CA LEU A 50 -4.72 0.71 9.05
C LEU A 50 -6.19 0.53 9.46
N THR A 51 -6.74 -0.68 9.27
CA THR A 51 -8.15 -0.98 9.55
C THR A 51 -8.41 -1.38 11.00
N THR A 52 -7.42 -1.99 11.67
CA THR A 52 -7.56 -2.52 13.03
C THR A 52 -6.93 -1.61 14.09
N CYS A 53 -5.99 -0.75 13.72
CA CYS A 53 -5.30 0.13 14.66
C CYS A 53 -6.32 1.09 15.30
N LYS A 54 -6.38 1.04 16.63
CA LYS A 54 -7.16 1.96 17.46
C LYS A 54 -6.19 2.80 18.28
N PHE A 55 -6.52 4.07 18.44
CA PHE A 55 -5.82 4.93 19.36
C PHE A 55 -6.23 4.57 20.79
N ASP A 56 -5.27 4.24 21.65
CA ASP A 56 -5.49 3.80 23.03
C ASP A 56 -5.13 4.87 24.08
N GLY A 57 -4.85 6.09 23.63
CA GLY A 57 -4.39 7.20 24.47
C GLY A 57 -2.86 7.31 24.59
N THR A 58 -2.10 6.37 24.05
CA THR A 58 -0.63 6.39 24.05
C THR A 58 -0.07 6.08 22.66
N PRO A 59 1.08 6.66 22.22
CA PRO A 59 1.93 7.63 22.93
C PRO A 59 1.37 9.07 22.92
N THR A 60 0.89 9.61 21.79
CA THR A 60 0.06 10.84 21.70
C THR A 60 -0.73 10.84 20.39
N MET A 61 -1.86 11.57 20.31
CA MET A 61 -2.67 11.63 19.08
C MET A 61 -1.89 12.11 17.84
N PRO A 62 -1.05 13.17 17.90
CA PRO A 62 -0.24 13.57 16.75
C PRO A 62 0.75 12.49 16.30
N GLN A 63 1.35 11.75 17.25
CA GLN A 63 2.25 10.63 16.92
C GLN A 63 1.48 9.50 16.24
N HIS A 64 0.29 9.16 16.73
CA HIS A 64 -0.59 8.18 16.10
C HIS A 64 -0.95 8.56 14.65
N VAL A 65 -1.28 9.83 14.39
CA VAL A 65 -1.53 10.32 13.03
C VAL A 65 -0.30 10.18 12.14
N ILE A 66 0.89 10.50 12.65
CA ILE A 66 2.15 10.32 11.91
C ILE A 66 2.38 8.84 11.55
N GLU A 67 2.09 7.91 12.46
CA GLU A 67 2.22 6.46 12.19
C GLU A 67 1.25 5.99 11.09
N MET A 68 0.03 6.51 11.05
CA MET A 68 -0.93 6.22 9.98
C MET A 68 -0.49 6.79 8.61
N ILE A 69 0.11 7.99 8.62
CA ILE A 69 0.69 8.60 7.42
C ILE A 69 1.88 7.80 6.90
N ASP A 70 2.78 7.35 7.79
CA ASP A 70 3.95 6.53 7.43
C ASP A 70 3.51 5.18 6.84
N THR A 71 2.53 4.52 7.47
CA THR A 71 1.94 3.26 6.97
C THR A 71 1.34 3.44 5.58
N THR A 72 0.63 4.54 5.34
CA THR A 72 0.06 4.87 4.03
C THR A 72 1.14 5.20 2.99
N THR A 73 2.20 5.88 3.41
CA THR A 73 3.37 6.17 2.55
C THR A 73 4.08 4.89 2.12
N LYS A 74 4.21 3.91 3.02
CA LYS A 74 4.74 2.58 2.71
C LYS A 74 3.87 1.86 1.68
N LEU A 75 2.54 1.88 1.83
CA LEU A 75 1.62 1.30 0.84
C LEU A 75 1.76 1.97 -0.53
N ARG A 76 1.82 3.31 -0.58
CA ARG A 76 2.02 4.06 -1.84
C ARG A 76 3.34 3.69 -2.53
N SER A 77 4.40 3.42 -1.77
CA SER A 77 5.69 2.97 -2.34
C SER A 77 5.62 1.59 -3.00
N MET A 78 4.66 0.75 -2.61
CA MET A 78 4.36 -0.54 -3.25
C MET A 78 3.43 -0.43 -4.46
N ARG A 79 3.19 0.80 -4.98
CA ARG A 79 2.25 1.10 -6.07
C ARG A 79 0.78 0.84 -5.72
N MET A 80 0.45 0.80 -4.43
CA MET A 80 -0.94 0.79 -3.97
C MET A 80 -1.50 2.20 -4.01
N GLU A 81 -2.67 2.38 -4.61
CA GLU A 81 -3.36 3.67 -4.60
C GLU A 81 -4.16 3.81 -3.31
N VAL A 82 -3.68 4.67 -2.41
CA VAL A 82 -4.41 5.07 -1.20
C VAL A 82 -4.67 6.56 -1.32
N SER A 83 -5.93 6.97 -1.50
CA SER A 83 -6.30 8.39 -1.57
C SER A 83 -6.19 9.04 -0.19
N ASP A 84 -6.03 10.37 -0.18
CA ASP A 84 -6.03 11.13 1.08
C ASP A 84 -7.39 11.01 1.81
N SER A 85 -8.50 10.84 1.08
CA SER A 85 -9.81 10.61 1.68
C SER A 85 -9.86 9.29 2.47
N PHE A 86 -9.25 8.22 1.97
CA PHE A 86 -9.13 6.96 2.71
C PHE A 86 -8.25 7.10 3.94
N LEU A 87 -7.11 7.80 3.82
CA LEU A 87 -6.23 8.07 4.97
C LEU A 87 -6.97 8.83 6.08
N VAL A 88 -7.70 9.90 5.73
CA VAL A 88 -8.52 10.66 6.68
C VAL A 88 -9.55 9.77 7.35
N GLN A 89 -10.22 8.89 6.59
CA GLN A 89 -11.20 7.95 7.14
C GLN A 89 -10.55 6.96 8.12
N PHE A 90 -9.38 6.42 7.80
CA PHE A 90 -8.65 5.52 8.71
C PHE A 90 -8.25 6.23 10.00
N ILE A 91 -7.74 7.46 9.90
CA ILE A 91 -7.40 8.29 11.06
C ILE A 91 -8.63 8.48 11.95
N ILE A 92 -9.75 8.93 11.38
CA ILE A 92 -11.00 9.12 12.13
C ILE A 92 -11.45 7.80 12.79
N ASN A 93 -11.47 6.68 12.05
CA ASN A 93 -11.90 5.37 12.55
C ASN A 93 -11.02 4.83 13.68
N SER A 94 -9.72 5.16 13.67
CA SER A 94 -8.78 4.75 14.71
C SER A 94 -9.00 5.54 16.01
N LEU A 95 -9.32 6.83 15.91
CA LEU A 95 -9.58 7.72 17.04
C LEU A 95 -10.94 7.49 17.68
N LEU A 96 -11.95 7.13 16.87
CA LEU A 96 -13.32 6.91 17.33
C LEU A 96 -13.48 5.81 18.40
N SER A 97 -12.49 4.94 18.61
CA SER A 97 -12.49 3.94 19.69
C SER A 97 -12.46 4.57 21.08
N GLU A 98 -11.83 5.74 21.24
CA GLU A 98 -11.81 6.51 22.49
C GLU A 98 -13.16 7.22 22.74
N TYR A 99 -13.92 7.47 21.66
CA TYR A 99 -15.21 8.18 21.67
C TYR A 99 -16.41 7.24 21.46
N GLY A 100 -16.21 5.93 21.64
CA GLY A 100 -17.22 4.87 21.47
C GLY A 100 -18.61 5.13 22.10
N PRO A 101 -18.74 5.82 23.26
CA PRO A 101 -20.06 6.15 23.82
C PRO A 101 -20.95 7.02 22.92
N PHE A 102 -20.41 7.67 21.88
CA PHE A 102 -21.16 8.54 20.98
C PHE A 102 -21.63 7.85 19.68
N GLN A 103 -21.42 6.53 19.52
CA GLN A 103 -21.69 5.81 18.26
C GLN A 103 -22.98 4.96 18.24
N THR A 104 -23.74 4.85 19.33
CA THR A 104 -24.88 3.92 19.40
C THR A 104 -26.16 4.32 18.66
N ASN A 105 -26.19 5.36 17.82
CA ASN A 105 -27.44 5.80 17.17
C ASN A 105 -27.43 5.94 15.63
N ASN A 106 -26.38 5.54 14.90
CA ASN A 106 -26.36 5.72 13.42
C ASN A 106 -26.39 4.42 12.59
N LEU A 107 -26.79 3.28 13.16
CA LEU A 107 -26.89 1.99 12.45
C LEU A 107 -28.34 1.49 12.23
N LEU A 108 -29.38 2.31 12.42
CA LEU A 108 -30.79 1.90 12.24
C LEU A 108 -31.56 2.64 11.15
N HIS A 109 -30.90 3.39 10.26
CA HIS A 109 -31.57 3.95 9.08
C HIS A 109 -30.66 3.88 7.86
N TYR A 110 -30.62 2.72 7.21
CA TYR A 110 -30.56 2.56 5.76
C TYR A 110 -31.05 1.17 5.37
#